data_AF-A0AAV4K3D0-F1
#
_entry.id   AF-A0AAV4K3D0-F1
#
_cell.length_a   1.000
_cell.length_b   1.000
_cell.length_c   1.000
_cell.angle_alpha   90.00
_cell.angle_beta   90.00
_cell.angle_gamma   90.00
#
_symmetry.space_group_name_H-M   'P 1'
#
loop_
_entity.id
_entity.type
_entity.pdbx_description
1 polymer ?
#
loop_
_entity_poly.entity_id
_entity_poly.type
_entity_poly.pdbx_seq_one_letter_code
_entity_poly.pdbx_strand_id
1 'polypeptide(L)'
;MEAMRSSAATHYTGGMVKWRVGQFLEQNGITPYKLSEKTRGRISRNTIYEIARADTKQVKLETLDTLISTLRVMTGKSVQITDLLEYVADE
;
A
#
# COMPACT_ATOMS: atom_id res chain seq x y z
N MET A 1 23.91 -15.81 43.95
CA MET A 1 23.39 -14.52 43.46
C MET A 1 24.19 -14.16 42.22
N GLU A 2 23.73 -14.56 41.04
CA GLU A 2 24.03 -13.85 39.80
C GLU A 2 22.84 -14.10 38.87
N ALA A 3 22.16 -13.01 38.54
CA ALA A 3 20.83 -13.01 37.99
C ALA A 3 20.84 -13.33 36.48
N MET A 4 20.07 -14.34 36.12
CA MET A 4 19.11 -14.33 35.01
C MET A 4 19.14 -13.06 34.13
N ARG A 5 19.78 -13.15 32.97
CA ARG A 5 19.37 -12.40 31.76
C ARG A 5 19.43 -13.32 30.55
N SER A 6 18.35 -14.07 30.38
CA SER A 6 17.86 -14.44 29.06
C SER A 6 17.79 -13.17 28.21
N SER A 7 18.69 -13.02 27.24
CA SER A 7 18.49 -12.10 26.15
C SER A 7 17.78 -12.89 25.06
N ALA A 8 16.45 -12.86 25.09
CA ALA A 8 15.67 -13.16 23.91
C ALA A 8 15.99 -12.08 22.88
N ALA A 9 17.03 -12.31 22.09
CA ALA A 9 17.21 -11.59 20.84
C ALA A 9 15.98 -11.93 20.00
N THR A 10 15.03 -11.01 19.94
CA THR A 10 13.95 -11.07 18.94
C THR A 10 14.63 -11.22 17.60
N HIS A 11 14.60 -12.43 17.01
CA HIS A 11 14.92 -12.61 15.63
C HIS A 11 13.90 -11.77 14.86
N TYR A 12 14.31 -10.58 14.42
CA TYR A 12 13.60 -9.90 13.35
C TYR A 12 13.77 -10.82 12.14
N THR A 13 12.77 -11.68 11.90
CA THR A 13 12.54 -12.19 10.56
C THR A 13 12.42 -10.96 9.66
N GLY A 14 13.29 -10.88 8.66
CA GLY A 14 13.27 -9.77 7.72
C GLY A 14 11.93 -9.71 6.98
N GLY A 15 11.73 -8.65 6.20
CA GLY A 15 10.57 -8.55 5.33
C GLY A 15 10.48 -7.19 4.66
N MET A 16 9.55 -7.06 3.74
CA MET A 16 9.34 -5.82 2.98
C MET A 16 7.86 -5.48 2.83
N VAL A 17 7.58 -4.18 2.82
CA VAL A 17 6.26 -3.68 2.44
C VAL A 17 6.18 -3.62 0.91
N LYS A 18 5.09 -4.17 0.35
CA LYS A 18 4.79 -4.17 -1.09
C LYS A 18 3.46 -3.48 -1.37
N TRP A 19 3.36 -2.91 -2.56
CA TRP A 19 2.09 -2.41 -3.09
C TRP A 19 1.20 -3.55 -3.58
N ARG A 20 -0.10 -3.41 -3.32
CA ARG A 20 -1.17 -4.27 -3.83
C ARG A 20 -2.20 -3.54 -4.67
N VAL A 21 -1.97 -2.26 -4.95
CA VAL A 21 -2.92 -1.39 -5.66
C VAL A 21 -3.28 -1.97 -7.03
N GLY A 22 -2.31 -2.47 -7.81
CA GLY A 22 -2.59 -3.11 -9.10
C GLY A 22 -3.60 -4.26 -9.00
N GLN A 23 -3.37 -5.18 -8.05
CA GLN A 23 -4.28 -6.30 -7.77
C GLN A 23 -5.66 -5.82 -7.31
N PHE A 24 -5.71 -4.84 -6.41
CA PHE A 24 -6.97 -4.26 -5.93
C PHE A 24 -7.79 -3.65 -7.07
N LEU A 25 -7.12 -2.94 -7.98
CA LEU A 25 -7.76 -2.32 -9.14
C LEU A 25 -8.35 -3.37 -10.09
N GLU A 26 -7.59 -4.42 -10.39
CA GLU A 26 -8.03 -5.54 -11.22
C GLU A 26 -9.28 -6.22 -10.64
N GLN A 27 -9.25 -6.57 -9.35
CA GLN A 27 -10.36 -7.23 -8.64
C GLN A 27 -11.66 -6.40 -8.63
N ASN A 28 -11.56 -5.08 -8.76
CA ASN A 28 -12.70 -4.17 -8.80
C ASN A 28 -13.01 -3.64 -10.20
N GLY A 29 -12.35 -4.14 -11.25
CA GLY A 29 -12.58 -3.71 -12.64
C GLY A 29 -12.23 -2.24 -12.89
N ILE A 30 -11.24 -1.70 -12.18
CA ILE A 30 -10.78 -0.32 -12.31
C ILE A 30 -9.46 -0.29 -13.07
N THR A 31 -9.35 0.59 -14.07
CA THR A 31 -8.07 0.82 -14.74
C THR A 31 -7.25 1.88 -14.01
N PRO A 32 -5.90 1.80 -14.02
CA PRO A 32 -5.04 2.86 -13.49
C PRO A 32 -5.33 4.23 -14.11
N TYR A 33 -5.71 4.25 -15.39
CA TYR A 33 -6.17 5.46 -16.07
C TYR A 33 -7.40 6.08 -15.38
N LYS A 34 -8.45 5.29 -15.12
CA LYS A 34 -9.68 5.77 -14.46
C LYS A 34 -9.39 6.31 -13.06
N LEU A 35 -8.51 5.65 -12.31
CA LEU A 35 -8.04 6.15 -11.02
C LEU A 35 -7.32 7.50 -11.18
N SER A 36 -6.41 7.61 -12.15
CA SER A 36 -5.65 8.84 -12.40
C SER A 36 -6.53 10.04 -12.74
N GLU A 37 -7.64 9.82 -13.46
CA GLU A 37 -8.62 10.87 -13.75
C GLU A 37 -9.37 11.31 -12.49
N LYS A 38 -9.69 10.39 -11.58
CA LYS A 38 -10.36 10.71 -10.31
C LYS A 38 -9.45 11.38 -9.30
N THR A 39 -8.14 11.14 -9.36
CA THR A 39 -7.15 11.77 -8.47
C THR A 39 -6.45 12.97 -9.09
N ARG A 40 -6.87 13.43 -10.28
CA ARG A 40 -6.26 14.55 -10.99
C ARG A 40 -6.14 15.79 -10.11
N GLY A 41 -4.97 16.43 -10.14
CA GLY A 41 -4.66 17.61 -9.31
C GLY A 41 -4.25 17.28 -7.86
N ARG A 42 -4.39 16.01 -7.42
CA ARG A 42 -3.99 15.55 -6.08
C ARG A 42 -2.86 14.52 -6.13
N ILE A 43 -2.90 13.63 -7.13
CA ILE A 43 -1.83 12.67 -7.40
C ILE A 43 -1.47 12.77 -8.89
N SER A 44 -0.16 12.81 -9.18
CA SER A 44 0.31 12.81 -10.56
C SER A 44 -0.06 11.51 -11.27
N ARG A 45 -0.36 11.57 -12.57
CA ARG A 45 -0.66 10.36 -13.36
C ARG A 45 0.50 9.36 -13.30
N ASN A 46 1.74 9.85 -13.39
CA ASN A 46 2.93 8.99 -13.31
C ASN A 46 2.97 8.19 -12.00
N THR A 47 2.76 8.86 -10.87
CA THR A 47 2.72 8.21 -9.54
C THR A 47 1.63 7.15 -9.45
N ILE A 48 0.44 7.37 -10.04
CA ILE A 48 -0.61 6.35 -10.08
C ILE A 48 -0.14 5.09 -10.83
N TYR A 49 0.55 5.25 -11.96
CA TYR A 49 1.08 4.12 -12.71
C TYR A 49 2.22 3.40 -11.99
N GLU A 50 3.15 4.13 -11.39
CA GLU A 50 4.24 3.54 -10.60
C GLU A 50 3.69 2.76 -9.39
N ILE A 51 2.71 3.31 -8.68
CA ILE A 51 2.03 2.62 -7.56
C ILE A 51 1.28 1.38 -8.05
N ALA A 52 0.54 1.47 -9.16
CA ALA A 52 -0.20 0.35 -9.72
C ALA A 52 0.73 -0.80 -10.18
N ARG A 53 1.96 -0.48 -10.58
CA ARG A 53 3.01 -1.44 -10.96
C ARG A 53 3.90 -1.89 -9.80
N ALA A 54 3.69 -1.32 -8.60
CA ALA A 54 4.54 -1.54 -7.42
C ALA A 54 6.00 -1.06 -7.56
N ASP A 55 6.27 -0.10 -8.45
CA ASP A 55 7.62 0.42 -8.73
C ASP A 55 8.08 1.46 -7.68
N THR A 56 7.13 2.08 -6.98
CA THR A 56 7.41 3.13 -5.99
C THR A 56 7.77 2.54 -4.62
N LYS A 57 8.92 2.92 -4.05
CA LYS A 57 9.34 2.50 -2.69
C LYS A 57 8.95 3.46 -1.56
N GLN A 58 8.46 4.65 -1.89
CA GLN A 58 8.16 5.72 -0.93
C GLN A 58 6.84 6.39 -1.28
N VAL A 59 6.01 6.64 -0.28
CA VAL A 59 4.76 7.36 -0.48
C VAL A 59 4.47 8.27 0.68
N LYS A 60 3.92 9.44 0.38
CA LYS A 60 3.43 10.35 1.39
C LYS A 60 2.08 9.87 1.92
N LEU A 61 1.81 10.08 3.20
CA LEU A 61 0.53 9.71 3.81
C LEU A 61 -0.67 10.39 3.11
N GLU A 62 -0.52 11.63 2.65
CA GLU A 62 -1.56 12.34 1.87
C GLU A 62 -1.95 11.62 0.57
N THR A 63 -0.99 10.92 -0.06
CA THR A 63 -1.24 10.11 -1.25
C THR A 63 -2.05 8.86 -0.90
N LEU A 64 -1.73 8.21 0.23
CA LEU A 64 -2.51 7.07 0.72
C LEU A 64 -3.94 7.47 1.09
N ASP A 65 -4.12 8.60 1.79
CA ASP A 65 -5.45 9.11 2.12
C ASP A 65 -6.28 9.42 0.86
N THR A 66 -5.66 10.09 -0.11
CA THR A 66 -6.30 10.38 -1.41
C THR A 66 -6.67 9.10 -2.17
N LEU A 67 -5.80 8.09 -2.17
CA LEU A 67 -6.09 6.78 -2.78
C LEU A 67 -7.26 6.09 -2.08
N ILE A 68 -7.21 5.95 -0.76
CA ILE A 68 -8.23 5.25 0.02
C ILE A 68 -9.60 5.92 -0.16
N SER A 69 -9.68 7.24 0.05
CA SER A 69 -10.92 7.99 -0.11
C SER A 69 -11.49 7.90 -1.53
N THR A 70 -10.64 8.02 -2.55
CA THR A 70 -11.05 7.91 -3.95
C THR A 70 -11.54 6.50 -4.30
N LEU A 71 -10.84 5.46 -3.84
CA LEU A 71 -11.20 4.07 -4.09
C LEU A 71 -12.49 3.68 -3.36
N ARG A 72 -12.76 4.19 -2.15
CA ARG A 72 -14.06 4.02 -1.46
C ARG A 72 -15.20 4.55 -2.32
N VAL A 73 -15.05 5.75 -2.88
CA VAL A 73 -16.06 6.35 -3.76
C VAL A 73 -16.22 5.55 -5.06
N MET A 74 -15.11 5.12 -5.67
CA MET A 74 -15.15 4.40 -6.94
C MET A 74 -15.74 2.99 -6.82
N THR A 75 -15.54 2.32 -5.68
CA THR A 75 -15.97 0.93 -5.46
C THR A 75 -17.29 0.83 -4.69
N GLY A 76 -17.69 1.86 -3.95
CA GLY A 76 -18.80 1.81 -3.01
C GLY A 76 -18.54 0.92 -1.79
N LYS A 77 -17.28 0.51 -1.55
CA LYS A 77 -16.89 -0.41 -0.48
C LYS A 77 -16.01 0.30 0.55
N SER A 78 -15.88 -0.31 1.73
CA SER A 78 -14.82 0.05 2.67
C SER A 78 -13.47 -0.34 2.07
N VAL A 79 -12.52 0.60 2.04
CA VAL A 79 -11.13 0.39 1.62
C VAL A 79 -10.23 0.77 2.79
N GLN A 80 -9.31 -0.13 3.14
CA GLN A 80 -8.34 0.00 4.21
C GLN A 80 -6.92 0.05 3.64
N ILE A 81 -5.96 0.49 4.46
CA ILE A 81 -4.55 0.55 4.04
C ILE A 81 -4.00 -0.83 3.66
N THR A 82 -4.45 -1.90 4.32
CA THR A 82 -4.05 -3.29 4.06
C THR A 82 -4.59 -3.85 2.74
N ASP A 83 -5.56 -3.17 2.12
CA ASP A 83 -6.01 -3.51 0.77
C ASP A 83 -5.02 -2.99 -0.29
N LEU A 84 -4.22 -1.98 0.07
CA LEU A 84 -3.30 -1.28 -0.84
C LEU A 84 -1.83 -1.61 -0.57
N LEU A 85 -1.50 -1.99 0.65
CA LEU A 85 -0.16 -2.33 1.11
C LEU A 85 -0.17 -3.67 1.85
N GLU A 86 0.89 -4.43 1.71
CA GLU A 86 1.09 -5.69 2.43
C GLU A 86 2.52 -5.79 2.93
N TYR A 87 2.70 -6.37 4.11
CA TYR A 87 4.00 -6.78 4.59
C TYR A 87 4.24 -8.24 4.20
N VAL A 88 5.32 -8.49 3.48
CA VAL A 88 5.77 -9.83 3.09
C VAL A 88 7.01 -10.14 3.92
N ALA A 89 6.92 -11.15 4.79
CA ALA A 89 8.05 -11.63 5.55
C ALA A 89 9.08 -12.30 4.63
N ASP A 90 10.36 -12.13 4.95
CA ASP A 90 11.44 -12.92 4.38
C ASP A 90 11.33 -14.34 4.97
N GLU A 91 11.32 -15.37 4.10
CA GLU A 91 11.24 -16.78 4.50
C GLU A 91 12.47 -17.24 5.30
#